data_AF-A0A2S1JUU2-F1
#
_entry.id   AF-A0A2S1JUU2-F1
#
_cell.length_a   1.000
_cell.length_b   1.000
_cell.length_c   1.000
_cell.angle_alpha   90.00
_cell.angle_beta   90.00
_cell.angle_gamma   90.00
#
_symmetry.space_group_name_H-M   'P 1'
#
loop_
_entity.id
_entity.type
_entity.pdbx_description
1 polymer ?
#
loop_
_entity_poly.entity_id
_entity_poly.type
_entity_poly.pdbx_seq_one_letter_code
_entity_poly.pdbx_strand_id
1 'polypeptide(L)'
;MPKMPKFNKKLYFAEKSLSPQIHVRYSYGSIFNNIPDKMGSFDGRLTNKLKPGIDLAMDALNYVHSRLSSGSAFKGDEHFKYYLKRYFFIDDIDKDSNFLTLYTTIKMMKTGLGTNKTVIKVYSSPKDGTEGYVVTYFKNAGDHTTPGFYTDTSSDTMKRRRGAKGDIHMESGCIKSNSNYHNAVTFLHEASHKYASTADFGEKGYTVKNTGAYREGGLTTEQALINAESYGKFIMDYYIKQNSLNIAIW
;
A
#
# COMPACT_ATOMS: atom_id res chain seq x y z
N MET A 1 -36.02 -24.12 -14.87
CA MET A 1 -35.35 -23.14 -13.98
C MET A 1 -33.90 -23.01 -14.42
N PRO A 2 -33.42 -21.83 -14.85
CA PRO A 2 -32.02 -21.65 -15.19
C PRO A 2 -31.17 -21.63 -13.91
N LYS A 3 -30.15 -22.50 -13.86
CA LYS A 3 -29.17 -22.54 -12.76
C LYS A 3 -28.28 -21.30 -12.87
N MET A 4 -28.25 -20.48 -11.82
CA MET A 4 -27.29 -19.37 -11.70
C MET A 4 -25.85 -19.91 -11.73
N PRO A 5 -24.90 -19.21 -12.39
CA PRO A 5 -23.51 -19.60 -12.39
C PRO A 5 -22.91 -19.40 -10.99
N LYS A 6 -22.20 -20.42 -10.49
CA LYS A 6 -21.40 -20.35 -9.28
C LYS A 6 -20.22 -19.41 -9.52
N PHE A 7 -20.20 -18.26 -8.85
CA PHE A 7 -19.03 -17.39 -8.79
C PHE A 7 -17.95 -18.03 -7.91
N ASN A 8 -16.97 -18.69 -8.53
CA ASN A 8 -15.72 -19.04 -7.88
C ASN A 8 -14.87 -17.76 -7.72
N LYS A 9 -15.05 -17.03 -6.62
CA LYS A 9 -14.15 -15.94 -6.23
C LYS A 9 -12.82 -16.54 -5.77
N LYS A 10 -11.83 -16.60 -6.67
CA LYS A 10 -10.44 -16.87 -6.31
C LYS A 10 -9.86 -15.58 -5.70
N LEU A 11 -9.61 -15.58 -4.39
CA LEU A 11 -8.62 -14.66 -3.83
C LEU A 11 -7.25 -15.12 -4.35
N TYR A 12 -6.58 -14.26 -5.11
CA TYR A 12 -5.24 -14.53 -5.62
C TYR A 12 -4.23 -14.30 -4.49
N PHE A 13 -3.51 -15.34 -4.10
CA PHE A 13 -2.18 -15.17 -3.53
C PHE A 13 -1.17 -15.63 -4.56
N ALA A 14 -0.11 -14.84 -4.72
CA ALA A 14 0.99 -15.15 -5.61
C ALA A 14 1.63 -16.50 -5.23
N GLU A 15 1.23 -17.56 -5.91
CA GLU A 15 1.99 -18.79 -6.02
C GLU A 15 3.12 -18.63 -7.05
N LYS A 16 4.32 -18.98 -6.59
CA LYS A 16 5.47 -19.55 -7.31
C LYS A 16 5.98 -18.93 -8.64
N SER A 17 7.29 -18.71 -8.59
CA SER A 17 8.32 -19.11 -9.57
C SER A 17 8.53 -18.30 -10.86
N LEU A 18 9.82 -18.30 -11.25
CA LEU A 18 10.46 -18.13 -12.57
C LEU A 18 11.01 -16.75 -13.00
N SER A 19 12.34 -16.73 -13.16
CA SER A 19 13.13 -16.42 -14.39
C SER A 19 13.06 -15.01 -15.02
N PRO A 20 14.00 -14.65 -15.93
CA PRO A 20 14.76 -13.41 -15.90
C PRO A 20 14.00 -12.27 -16.56
N GLN A 21 13.18 -11.55 -15.80
CA GLN A 21 12.78 -10.19 -16.18
C GLN A 21 13.85 -9.22 -15.71
N ILE A 22 14.17 -8.22 -16.53
CA ILE A 22 15.11 -7.15 -16.17
C ILE A 22 14.47 -6.36 -15.03
N HIS A 23 14.83 -6.72 -13.80
CA HIS A 23 14.42 -6.01 -12.61
C HIS A 23 15.35 -4.83 -12.39
N VAL A 24 14.83 -3.62 -12.57
CA VAL A 24 15.54 -2.47 -12.05
C VAL A 24 15.32 -2.43 -10.54
N ARG A 25 16.42 -2.50 -9.78
CA ARG A 25 16.40 -2.43 -8.32
C ARG A 25 16.72 -1.02 -7.87
N TYR A 26 15.88 -0.47 -6.99
CA TYR A 26 16.14 0.81 -6.36
C TYR A 26 16.04 0.64 -4.83
N SER A 27 17.10 0.92 -4.07
CA SER A 27 16.95 1.01 -2.61
C SER A 27 16.49 2.42 -2.24
N TYR A 28 15.39 2.56 -1.51
CA TYR A 28 14.90 3.85 -1.05
C TYR A 28 15.97 4.58 -0.21
N GLY A 29 16.74 3.82 0.58
CA GLY A 29 17.91 4.35 1.27
C GLY A 29 19.06 4.79 0.35
N SER A 30 19.18 4.20 -0.86
CA SER A 30 20.25 4.52 -1.82
C SER A 30 19.86 5.55 -2.89
N ILE A 31 18.57 5.67 -3.26
CA ILE A 31 18.10 6.68 -4.22
C ILE A 31 18.17 8.08 -3.59
N PHE A 32 17.94 8.21 -2.27
CA PHE A 32 17.68 9.50 -1.66
C PHE A 32 18.77 10.01 -0.70
N ASN A 33 19.72 9.17 -0.26
CA ASN A 33 20.75 9.57 0.72
C ASN A 33 22.21 9.56 0.25
N ASN A 34 22.54 9.12 -0.96
CA ASN A 34 23.85 9.28 -1.64
C ASN A 34 24.09 8.12 -2.59
N ILE A 35 23.96 8.32 -3.90
CA ILE A 35 24.85 7.66 -4.85
C ILE A 35 25.10 8.63 -6.04
N PRO A 36 26.15 9.46 -5.99
CA PRO A 36 26.58 10.25 -7.13
C PRO A 36 27.05 9.39 -8.33
N ASP A 37 27.54 8.16 -8.09
CA ASP A 37 28.36 7.45 -9.11
C ASP A 37 28.07 5.95 -9.31
N LYS A 38 26.88 5.44 -8.97
CA LYS A 38 26.45 4.14 -9.50
C LYS A 38 25.40 4.38 -10.54
N MET A 39 25.72 4.03 -11.79
CA MET A 39 24.78 3.81 -12.88
C MET A 39 23.73 2.78 -12.46
N GLY A 40 22.76 3.21 -11.67
CA GLY A 40 21.60 2.44 -11.27
C GLY A 40 20.65 2.39 -12.46
N SER A 41 20.86 1.39 -13.31
CA SER A 41 20.04 1.04 -14.48
C SER A 41 20.10 1.97 -15.68
N PHE A 42 19.89 1.38 -16.85
CA PHE A 42 19.89 1.99 -18.18
C PHE A 42 18.83 3.09 -18.40
N ASP A 43 18.04 3.48 -17.38
CA ASP A 43 17.01 4.51 -17.56
C ASP A 43 16.68 5.33 -16.29
N GLY A 44 17.56 6.28 -15.94
CA GLY A 44 17.30 7.28 -14.88
C GLY A 44 16.02 8.11 -15.07
N ARG A 45 15.33 8.01 -16.23
CA ARG A 45 14.04 8.67 -16.47
C ARG A 45 12.92 8.09 -15.59
N LEU A 46 12.96 6.80 -15.24
CA LEU A 46 11.92 6.20 -14.39
C LEU A 46 12.08 6.62 -12.92
N THR A 47 13.32 6.76 -12.44
CA THR A 47 13.59 7.29 -11.08
C THR A 47 13.06 8.72 -10.93
N ASN A 48 13.33 9.58 -11.92
CA ASN A 48 12.87 10.96 -11.90
C ASN A 48 11.33 11.07 -11.98
N LYS A 49 10.66 10.13 -12.64
CA LYS A 49 9.19 10.06 -12.70
C LYS A 49 8.56 9.49 -11.44
N LEU A 50 9.20 8.52 -10.79
CA LEU A 50 8.66 7.88 -9.60
C LEU A 50 8.89 8.73 -8.33
N LYS A 51 10.05 9.41 -8.23
CA LYS A 51 10.43 10.19 -7.05
C LYS A 51 9.35 11.13 -6.54
N PRO A 52 8.71 11.99 -7.37
CA PRO A 52 7.69 12.92 -6.86
C PRO A 52 6.49 12.22 -6.22
N GLY A 53 6.08 11.06 -6.75
CA GLY A 53 5.02 10.25 -6.13
C GLY A 53 5.44 9.67 -4.79
N ILE A 54 6.69 9.22 -4.66
CA ILE A 54 7.20 8.68 -3.39
C ILE A 54 7.38 9.78 -2.33
N ASP A 55 7.92 10.94 -2.72
CA ASP A 55 8.04 12.10 -1.83
C ASP A 55 6.65 12.51 -1.29
N LEU A 56 5.66 12.60 -2.18
CA LEU A 56 4.28 12.91 -1.83
C LEU A 56 3.69 11.88 -0.84
N ALA A 57 3.93 10.58 -1.07
CA ALA A 57 3.48 9.53 -0.16
C ALA A 57 4.11 9.66 1.23
N MET A 58 5.40 9.99 1.30
CA MET A 58 6.13 10.11 2.56
C MET A 58 5.69 11.36 3.34
N ASP A 59 5.48 12.48 2.65
CA ASP A 59 4.93 13.70 3.26
C ASP A 59 3.53 13.44 3.82
N ALA A 60 2.66 12.80 3.04
CA ALA A 60 1.32 12.42 3.47
C ALA A 60 1.36 11.49 4.70
N LEU A 61 2.18 10.43 4.66
CA LEU A 61 2.32 9.49 5.76
C LEU A 61 2.84 10.17 7.04
N ASN A 62 3.84 11.03 6.92
CA ASN A 62 4.38 11.80 8.05
C ASN A 62 3.34 12.75 8.64
N TYR A 63 2.59 13.45 7.79
CA TYR A 63 1.52 14.36 8.18
C TYR A 63 0.44 13.61 8.99
N VAL A 64 -0.11 12.52 8.41
CA VAL A 64 -1.17 11.74 9.06
C VAL A 64 -0.69 11.10 10.36
N HIS A 65 0.53 10.54 10.39
CA HIS A 65 1.11 10.02 11.62
C HIS A 65 1.25 11.09 12.71
N SER A 66 1.72 12.29 12.36
CA SER A 66 1.84 13.42 13.29
C SER A 66 0.48 13.84 13.88
N ARG A 67 -0.55 13.92 13.01
CA ARG A 67 -1.93 14.24 13.42
C ARG A 67 -2.52 13.21 14.38
N LEU A 68 -2.30 11.92 14.12
CA LEU A 68 -2.77 10.82 14.97
C LEU A 68 -2.02 10.78 16.31
N SER A 69 -0.69 10.88 16.29
CA SER A 69 0.16 10.79 17.50
C SER A 69 -0.03 11.98 18.46
N SER A 70 -0.25 13.19 17.93
CA SER A 70 -0.58 14.38 18.73
C SER A 70 -2.04 14.41 19.20
N GLY A 71 -2.89 13.53 18.67
CA GLY A 71 -4.34 13.57 18.87
C GLY A 71 -5.04 14.77 18.23
N SER A 72 -4.33 15.56 17.42
CA SER A 72 -4.90 16.75 16.79
C SER A 72 -5.92 16.42 15.69
N ALA A 73 -5.86 15.21 15.12
CA ALA A 73 -6.87 14.64 14.23
C ALA A 73 -8.28 14.55 14.85
N PHE A 74 -8.38 14.39 16.18
CA PHE A 74 -9.66 14.11 16.84
C PHE A 74 -10.44 15.37 17.22
N LYS A 75 -9.82 16.54 17.14
CA LYS A 75 -10.42 17.81 17.59
C LYS A 75 -11.09 18.54 16.43
N GLY A 76 -12.34 18.18 16.12
CA GLY A 76 -13.17 18.92 15.17
C GLY A 76 -12.68 18.89 13.72
N ASP A 77 -11.85 17.90 13.35
CA ASP A 77 -11.41 17.72 11.95
C ASP A 77 -12.45 16.90 11.18
N GLU A 78 -13.36 17.61 10.51
CA GLU A 78 -14.42 17.00 9.71
C GLU A 78 -13.89 16.24 8.49
N HIS A 79 -12.72 16.61 7.94
CA HIS A 79 -12.09 15.85 6.86
C HIS A 79 -11.57 14.50 7.38
N PHE A 80 -10.94 14.51 8.54
CA PHE A 80 -10.47 13.28 9.18
C PHE A 80 -11.64 12.32 9.41
N LYS A 81 -12.73 12.78 10.03
CA LYS A 81 -13.95 11.98 10.23
C LYS A 81 -14.53 11.47 8.91
N TYR A 82 -14.62 12.34 7.90
CA TYR A 82 -15.12 11.97 6.58
C TYR A 82 -14.33 10.82 5.96
N TYR A 83 -12.99 10.92 5.91
CA TYR A 83 -12.16 9.90 5.29
C TYR A 83 -12.04 8.63 6.12
N LEU A 84 -12.13 8.76 7.45
CA LEU A 84 -12.20 7.62 8.35
C LEU A 84 -13.48 6.80 8.10
N LYS A 85 -14.64 7.47 8.06
CA LYS A 85 -15.92 6.83 7.69
C LYS A 85 -15.86 6.24 6.29
N ARG A 86 -15.26 6.96 5.34
CA ARG A 86 -15.18 6.55 3.94
C ARG A 86 -14.38 5.27 3.72
N TYR A 87 -13.20 5.17 4.32
CA TYR A 87 -12.27 4.08 4.03
C TYR A 87 -12.25 2.97 5.09
N PHE A 88 -12.67 3.27 6.32
CA PHE A 88 -12.68 2.31 7.42
C PHE A 88 -14.07 2.04 8.00
N PHE A 89 -15.11 2.76 7.54
CA PHE A 89 -16.48 2.63 8.07
C PHE A 89 -16.56 2.87 9.59
N ILE A 90 -15.78 3.84 10.08
CA ILE A 90 -15.78 4.26 11.48
C ILE A 90 -16.39 5.66 11.55
N ASP A 91 -17.55 5.76 12.21
CA ASP A 91 -18.28 7.02 12.41
C ASP A 91 -17.69 7.87 13.53
N ASP A 92 -17.23 7.23 14.59
CA ASP A 92 -16.52 7.88 15.68
C ASP A 92 -15.37 6.99 16.15
N ILE A 93 -14.25 7.63 16.47
CA ILE A 93 -13.02 6.97 16.89
C ILE A 93 -12.85 7.14 18.40
N ASP A 94 -13.90 6.77 19.13
CA ASP A 94 -13.80 6.60 20.57
C ASP A 94 -12.73 5.53 20.85
N LYS A 95 -11.75 5.91 21.67
CA LYS A 95 -10.37 5.41 21.72
C LYS A 95 -10.16 3.95 22.18
N ASP A 96 -10.85 2.95 21.64
CA ASP A 96 -10.61 1.55 22.04
C ASP A 96 -9.78 0.75 21.03
N SER A 97 -10.38 -0.02 20.14
CA SER A 97 -9.62 -0.99 19.32
C SER A 97 -9.34 -0.54 17.89
N ASN A 98 -10.30 0.15 17.27
CA ASN A 98 -10.22 0.59 15.88
C ASN A 98 -9.15 1.67 15.69
N PHE A 99 -9.09 2.64 16.62
CA PHE A 99 -8.02 3.64 16.66
C PHE A 99 -6.64 2.99 16.77
N LEU A 100 -6.48 2.08 17.73
CA LEU A 100 -5.20 1.44 17.99
C LEU A 100 -4.72 0.66 16.77
N THR A 101 -5.63 -0.01 16.06
CA THR A 101 -5.32 -0.74 14.83
C THR A 101 -4.87 0.22 13.73
N LEU A 102 -5.64 1.27 13.45
CA LEU A 102 -5.30 2.30 12.46
C LEU A 102 -3.94 2.94 12.74
N TYR A 103 -3.75 3.42 13.98
CA TYR A 103 -2.52 4.09 14.40
C TYR A 103 -1.32 3.14 14.36
N THR A 104 -1.47 1.90 14.82
CA THR A 104 -0.39 0.91 14.80
C THR A 104 0.04 0.60 13.38
N THR A 105 -0.90 0.39 12.46
CA THR A 105 -0.59 0.16 11.04
C THR A 105 0.19 1.33 10.43
N ILE A 106 -0.29 2.56 10.61
CA ILE A 106 0.38 3.77 10.10
C ILE A 106 1.78 3.94 10.73
N LYS A 107 1.92 3.67 12.04
CA LYS A 107 3.21 3.71 12.73
C LYS A 107 4.18 2.65 12.23
N MET A 108 3.71 1.42 11.97
CA MET A 108 4.52 0.33 11.42
C MET A 108 5.01 0.67 10.01
N MET A 109 4.13 1.19 9.15
CA MET A 109 4.51 1.69 7.81
C MET A 109 5.59 2.76 7.91
N LYS A 110 5.38 3.81 8.72
CA LYS A 110 6.34 4.90 8.90
C LYS A 110 7.70 4.40 9.42
N THR A 111 7.69 3.54 10.43
CA THR A 111 8.92 3.02 11.05
C THR A 111 9.68 2.13 10.05
N GLY A 112 8.96 1.26 9.33
CA GLY A 112 9.54 0.39 8.31
C GLY A 112 10.17 1.16 7.15
N LEU A 113 9.44 2.16 6.64
CA LEU A 113 9.91 3.04 5.57
C LEU A 113 11.10 3.93 5.97
N GLY A 114 11.23 4.27 7.26
CA GLY A 114 12.38 4.99 7.80
C GLY A 114 13.66 4.15 7.92
N THR A 115 13.62 2.85 7.61
CA THR A 115 14.80 1.98 7.61
C THR A 115 15.51 1.94 6.25
N ASN A 116 16.77 1.52 6.24
CA ASN A 116 17.52 1.25 5.00
C ASN A 116 17.11 -0.05 4.27
N LYS A 117 16.06 -0.75 4.75
CA LYS A 117 15.59 -2.03 4.19
C LYS A 117 14.47 -1.88 3.16
N THR A 118 14.04 -0.65 2.87
CA THR A 118 13.05 -0.40 1.81
C THR A 118 13.75 -0.39 0.46
N VAL A 119 13.43 -1.36 -0.39
CA VAL A 119 13.81 -1.39 -1.80
C VAL A 119 12.54 -1.43 -2.64
N ILE A 120 12.48 -0.54 -3.63
CA ILE A 120 11.45 -0.48 -4.66
C ILE A 120 12.06 -1.09 -5.93
N LYS A 121 11.39 -2.06 -6.55
CA LYS A 121 11.77 -2.61 -7.84
C LYS A 121 10.74 -2.23 -8.88
N VAL A 122 11.19 -1.77 -10.04
CA VAL A 122 10.28 -1.50 -11.17
C VAL A 122 10.35 -2.66 -12.14
N TYR A 123 9.18 -3.14 -12.56
CA TYR A 123 9.05 -4.20 -13.57
C TYR A 123 8.31 -3.70 -14.80
N SER A 124 8.68 -4.23 -15.97
CA SER A 124 8.23 -3.73 -17.27
C SER A 124 6.91 -4.30 -17.76
N SER A 125 6.45 -5.43 -17.21
CA SER A 125 5.20 -6.07 -17.61
C SER A 125 4.53 -6.72 -16.41
N PRO A 126 3.24 -6.43 -16.14
CA PRO A 126 2.54 -7.00 -14.99
C PRO A 126 2.40 -8.50 -15.11
N LYS A 127 2.88 -9.20 -14.08
CA LYS A 127 2.44 -10.56 -13.81
C LYS A 127 1.01 -10.39 -13.27
N ASP A 128 0.03 -10.86 -14.03
CA ASP A 128 -1.40 -10.89 -13.62
C ASP A 128 -2.11 -9.52 -13.52
N GLY A 129 -1.61 -8.49 -14.20
CA GLY A 129 -2.29 -7.19 -14.30
C GLY A 129 -2.20 -6.28 -13.07
N THR A 130 -1.35 -6.60 -12.08
CA THR A 130 -1.19 -5.77 -10.88
C THR A 130 -0.26 -4.58 -11.11
N GLU A 131 -0.55 -3.46 -10.43
CA GLU A 131 0.24 -2.22 -10.48
C GLU A 131 1.37 -2.20 -9.42
N GLY A 132 1.27 -3.06 -8.40
CA GLY A 132 2.28 -3.29 -7.38
C GLY A 132 2.20 -4.71 -6.79
N TYR A 133 3.24 -5.10 -6.03
CA TYR A 133 3.20 -6.25 -5.12
C TYR A 133 4.37 -6.27 -4.13
N VAL A 134 4.26 -7.10 -3.07
CA VAL A 134 5.36 -7.48 -2.17
C VAL A 134 5.59 -9.00 -2.19
N VAL A 135 6.82 -9.41 -2.52
CA VAL A 135 7.19 -10.84 -2.52
C VAL A 135 7.18 -11.40 -1.10
N THR A 136 6.63 -12.59 -0.89
CA THR A 136 6.68 -13.30 0.40
C THR A 136 7.69 -14.44 0.35
N TYR A 137 8.54 -14.54 1.38
CA TYR A 137 9.55 -15.57 1.54
C TYR A 137 9.21 -16.45 2.76
N PHE A 138 9.13 -17.77 2.55
CA PHE A 138 8.83 -18.74 3.61
C PHE A 138 10.09 -19.46 4.16
N LYS A 139 11.28 -19.15 3.64
CA LYS A 139 12.60 -19.62 4.09
C LYS A 139 13.65 -18.52 3.82
N ASN A 140 14.76 -18.53 4.58
CA ASN A 140 15.91 -17.61 4.54
C ASN A 140 15.74 -16.38 3.65
N ALA A 141 15.42 -15.27 4.29
CA ALA A 141 15.07 -14.04 3.64
C ALA A 141 16.26 -13.08 3.71
N GLY A 142 16.73 -12.58 2.56
CA GLY A 142 17.92 -11.72 2.47
C GLY A 142 17.78 -10.37 3.18
N ASP A 143 18.81 -9.52 3.05
CA ASP A 143 19.02 -8.30 3.86
C ASP A 143 17.88 -7.26 3.86
N HIS A 144 17.01 -7.29 2.84
CA HIS A 144 15.91 -6.32 2.66
C HIS A 144 14.53 -6.83 3.09
N THR A 145 14.51 -7.99 3.74
CA THR A 145 13.26 -8.61 4.16
C THR A 145 12.84 -8.18 5.56
N THR A 146 11.52 -8.16 5.78
CA THR A 146 10.90 -7.80 7.06
C THR A 146 10.11 -9.00 7.59
N PRO A 147 10.28 -9.42 8.85
CA PRO A 147 9.45 -10.46 9.44
C PRO A 147 7.97 -10.09 9.37
N GLY A 148 7.11 -11.05 9.05
CA GLY A 148 5.68 -10.80 8.93
C GLY A 148 4.84 -12.05 9.07
N PHE A 149 3.53 -11.84 9.07
CA PHE A 149 2.56 -12.92 9.01
C PHE A 149 1.89 -12.92 7.65
N TYR A 150 1.64 -14.11 7.13
CA TYR A 150 0.82 -14.32 5.96
C TYR A 150 -0.47 -15.01 6.40
N THR A 151 -1.60 -14.49 5.94
CA THR A 151 -2.88 -15.15 6.14
C THR A 151 -3.22 -15.93 4.89
N ASP A 152 -3.20 -17.25 5.01
CA ASP A 152 -3.62 -18.15 3.94
C ASP A 152 -5.15 -18.14 3.85
N THR A 153 -5.70 -17.42 2.86
CA THR A 153 -7.15 -17.46 2.56
C THR A 153 -7.52 -18.52 1.52
N SER A 154 -6.54 -19.34 1.06
CA SER A 154 -6.80 -20.45 0.13
C SER A 154 -7.44 -21.68 0.81
N SER A 155 -7.41 -21.73 2.14
CA SER A 155 -8.11 -22.74 2.95
C SER A 155 -9.28 -22.12 3.70
N ASP A 156 -10.37 -22.87 3.89
CA ASP A 156 -11.55 -22.47 4.71
C ASP A 156 -11.20 -22.05 6.16
N THR A 157 -9.96 -22.27 6.58
CA THR A 157 -9.41 -21.74 7.84
C THR A 157 -8.33 -20.72 7.52
N MET A 158 -8.50 -19.47 7.99
CA MET A 158 -7.47 -18.42 7.89
C MET A 158 -6.24 -18.81 8.72
N LYS A 159 -5.29 -19.54 8.12
CA LYS A 159 -4.06 -19.96 8.81
C LYS A 159 -3.00 -18.86 8.70
N ARG A 160 -2.59 -18.32 9.84
CA ARG A 160 -1.44 -17.42 9.94
C ARG A 160 -0.14 -18.21 9.89
N ARG A 161 0.67 -18.00 8.84
CA ARG A 161 2.04 -18.55 8.74
C ARG A 161 3.05 -17.45 8.97
N ARG A 162 4.13 -17.75 9.71
CA ARG A 162 5.29 -16.86 9.81
C ARG A 162 6.05 -16.88 8.49
N GLY A 163 6.50 -15.72 8.04
CA GLY A 163 7.34 -15.57 6.85
C GLY A 163 8.09 -14.24 6.89
N ALA A 164 8.67 -13.87 5.77
CA ALA A 164 9.28 -12.57 5.58
C ALA A 164 8.72 -11.88 4.32
N LYS A 165 8.55 -10.58 4.39
CA LYS A 165 8.10 -9.71 3.30
C LYS A 165 9.31 -9.08 2.63
N GLY A 166 9.34 -9.16 1.30
CA GLY A 166 10.44 -8.76 0.44
C GLY A 166 10.45 -7.29 0.07
N ASP A 167 10.95 -7.02 -1.13
CA ASP A 167 10.96 -5.68 -1.71
C ASP A 167 9.56 -5.27 -2.16
N ILE A 168 9.32 -3.96 -2.26
CA ILE A 168 8.13 -3.40 -2.90
C ILE A 168 8.37 -3.42 -4.40
N HIS A 169 7.41 -3.89 -5.19
CA HIS A 169 7.47 -3.89 -6.63
C HIS A 169 6.40 -2.93 -7.18
N MET A 170 6.75 -2.14 -8.19
CA MET A 170 5.84 -1.21 -8.87
C MET A 170 5.92 -1.39 -10.39
N GLU A 171 4.78 -1.34 -11.06
CA GLU A 171 4.66 -1.53 -12.50
C GLU A 171 5.13 -0.29 -13.27
N SER A 172 5.85 -0.49 -14.38
CA SER A 172 6.41 0.63 -15.13
C SER A 172 5.35 1.48 -15.84
N GLY A 173 4.21 0.91 -16.25
CA GLY A 173 3.07 1.61 -16.85
C GLY A 173 2.41 2.59 -15.88
N CYS A 174 2.17 2.15 -14.64
CA CYS A 174 1.75 2.97 -13.50
C CYS A 174 2.65 4.22 -13.36
N ILE A 175 3.97 4.04 -13.38
CA ILE A 175 4.94 5.14 -13.29
C ILE A 175 4.92 6.03 -14.54
N LYS A 176 4.82 5.44 -15.73
CA LYS A 176 4.83 6.17 -17.01
C LYS A 176 3.61 7.06 -17.21
N SER A 177 2.47 6.72 -16.59
CA SER A 177 1.24 7.51 -16.61
C SER A 177 1.38 8.89 -15.94
N ASN A 178 2.44 9.10 -15.17
CA ASN A 178 2.80 10.36 -14.50
C ASN A 178 1.76 10.87 -13.48
N SER A 179 0.92 10.00 -12.94
CA SER A 179 0.04 10.32 -11.81
C SER A 179 0.82 10.16 -10.50
N ASN A 180 1.34 11.28 -9.96
CA ASN A 180 2.02 11.28 -8.65
C ASN A 180 1.12 10.74 -7.54
N TYR A 181 -0.18 11.06 -7.60
CA TYR A 181 -1.17 10.56 -6.67
C TYR A 181 -1.28 9.03 -6.74
N HIS A 182 -1.42 8.48 -7.95
CA HIS A 182 -1.55 7.04 -8.12
C HIS A 182 -0.29 6.28 -7.66
N ASN A 183 0.89 6.76 -8.08
CA ASN A 183 2.16 6.21 -7.61
C ASN A 183 2.28 6.25 -6.07
N ALA A 184 1.82 7.34 -5.45
CA ALA A 184 1.84 7.49 -4.00
C ALA A 184 0.90 6.50 -3.29
N VAL A 185 -0.34 6.36 -3.79
CA VAL A 185 -1.31 5.38 -3.27
C VAL A 185 -0.77 3.97 -3.40
N THR A 186 -0.28 3.58 -4.59
CA THR A 186 0.28 2.24 -4.84
C THR A 186 1.47 1.96 -3.92
N PHE A 187 2.37 2.93 -3.75
CA PHE A 187 3.49 2.77 -2.84
C PHE A 187 3.04 2.56 -1.38
N LEU A 188 2.08 3.35 -0.89
CA LEU A 188 1.55 3.21 0.47
C LEU A 188 0.78 1.89 0.66
N HIS A 189 0.02 1.47 -0.36
CA HIS A 189 -0.65 0.18 -0.40
C HIS A 189 0.36 -0.96 -0.20
N GLU A 190 1.42 -1.02 -1.01
CA GLU A 190 2.45 -2.05 -0.89
C GLU A 190 3.27 -1.95 0.40
N ALA A 191 3.55 -0.73 0.87
CA ALA A 191 4.23 -0.52 2.15
C ALA A 191 3.40 -1.06 3.32
N SER A 192 2.08 -0.96 3.26
CA SER A 192 1.18 -1.53 4.27
C SER A 192 1.26 -3.06 4.29
N HIS A 193 1.33 -3.71 3.12
CA HIS A 193 1.55 -5.16 3.05
C HIS A 193 2.89 -5.57 3.66
N LYS A 194 3.96 -4.85 3.32
CA LYS A 194 5.32 -5.17 3.77
C LYS A 194 5.48 -5.01 5.27
N TYR A 195 5.03 -3.88 5.82
CA TYR A 195 5.38 -3.49 7.18
C TYR A 195 4.27 -3.73 8.20
N ALA A 196 3.00 -3.79 7.78
CA ALA A 196 1.87 -3.97 8.67
C ALA A 196 1.05 -5.24 8.37
N SER A 197 1.44 -6.03 7.36
CA SER A 197 0.75 -7.29 6.99
C SER A 197 -0.75 -7.09 6.70
N THR A 198 -1.10 -5.96 6.08
CA THR A 198 -2.45 -5.76 5.50
C THR A 198 -2.69 -6.76 4.35
N ALA A 199 -3.94 -6.87 3.91
CA ALA A 199 -4.41 -7.82 2.92
C ALA A 199 -5.19 -7.12 1.81
N ASP A 200 -5.37 -7.85 0.70
CA ASP A 200 -6.26 -7.48 -0.39
C ASP A 200 -7.53 -8.32 -0.35
N PHE A 201 -8.68 -7.66 -0.53
CA PHE A 201 -9.99 -8.31 -0.54
C PHE A 201 -10.60 -8.40 -1.95
N GLY A 202 -9.76 -8.46 -3.00
CA GLY A 202 -10.19 -8.44 -4.39
C GLY A 202 -10.99 -7.17 -4.72
N GLU A 203 -12.00 -7.27 -5.60
CA GLU A 203 -12.83 -6.10 -6.00
C GLU A 203 -13.50 -5.37 -4.81
N LYS A 204 -13.76 -6.07 -3.70
CA LYS A 204 -14.26 -5.42 -2.49
C LYS A 204 -13.22 -4.53 -1.81
N GLY A 205 -11.95 -4.89 -1.92
CA GLY A 205 -10.81 -4.20 -1.34
C GLY A 205 -10.33 -2.99 -2.14
N TYR A 206 -10.56 -2.97 -3.45
CA TYR A 206 -10.08 -1.90 -4.34
C TYR A 206 -11.13 -0.81 -4.56
N THR A 207 -10.68 0.43 -4.78
CA THR A 207 -11.58 1.55 -5.09
C THR A 207 -11.68 1.85 -6.59
N VAL A 208 -12.80 2.45 -6.99
CA VAL A 208 -13.03 2.96 -8.35
C VAL A 208 -12.27 4.27 -8.51
N LYS A 209 -11.56 4.36 -9.64
CA LYS A 209 -10.86 5.56 -10.07
C LYS A 209 -11.81 6.77 -10.06
N ASN A 210 -11.40 7.89 -9.47
CA ASN A 210 -12.13 9.17 -9.35
C ASN A 210 -13.29 9.25 -8.35
N THR A 211 -13.95 8.16 -7.99
CA THR A 211 -15.04 8.24 -6.99
C THR A 211 -14.52 7.98 -5.57
N GLY A 212 -13.42 7.22 -5.44
CA GLY A 212 -12.90 6.73 -4.17
C GLY A 212 -13.85 5.75 -3.46
N ALA A 213 -14.88 5.25 -4.14
CA ALA A 213 -15.80 4.24 -3.61
C ALA A 213 -15.22 2.86 -3.88
N TYR A 214 -15.44 1.88 -3.00
CA TYR A 214 -15.04 0.50 -3.26
C TYR A 214 -15.75 -0.04 -4.52
N ARG A 215 -15.04 -0.84 -5.34
CA ARG A 215 -15.57 -1.37 -6.60
C ARG A 215 -16.71 -2.36 -6.38
N GLU A 216 -16.66 -3.10 -5.28
CA GLU A 216 -17.75 -3.95 -4.79
C GLU A 216 -18.04 -3.64 -3.31
N GLY A 217 -19.32 -3.60 -2.92
CA GLY A 217 -19.71 -3.44 -1.53
C GLY A 217 -19.46 -4.68 -0.65
N GLY A 218 -19.53 -4.50 0.66
CA GLY A 218 -19.54 -5.60 1.63
C GLY A 218 -18.18 -5.94 2.26
N LEU A 219 -17.26 -4.97 2.34
CA LEU A 219 -16.21 -4.97 3.36
C LEU A 219 -16.84 -4.64 4.73
N THR A 220 -16.43 -5.35 5.78
CA THR A 220 -16.71 -4.94 7.16
C THR A 220 -15.67 -3.93 7.66
N THR A 221 -15.93 -3.26 8.79
CA THR A 221 -14.97 -2.37 9.46
C THR A 221 -13.64 -3.09 9.77
N GLU A 222 -13.71 -4.33 10.25
CA GLU A 222 -12.51 -5.13 10.58
C GLU A 222 -11.70 -5.46 9.33
N GLN A 223 -12.38 -5.81 8.23
CA GLN A 223 -11.72 -6.06 6.94
C GLN A 223 -11.09 -4.77 6.40
N ALA A 224 -11.80 -3.65 6.49
CA ALA A 224 -11.29 -2.36 6.06
C ALA A 224 -10.06 -1.90 6.87
N LEU A 225 -10.02 -2.19 8.17
CA LEU A 225 -8.88 -1.92 9.05
C LEU A 225 -7.63 -2.76 8.75
N ILE A 226 -7.77 -3.84 7.99
CA ILE A 226 -6.65 -4.66 7.52
C ILE A 226 -6.48 -4.64 6.00
N ASN A 227 -7.25 -3.81 5.27
CA ASN A 227 -7.22 -3.70 3.82
C ASN A 227 -6.16 -2.68 3.37
N ALA A 228 -5.26 -3.05 2.46
CA ALA A 228 -4.14 -2.19 2.05
C ALA A 228 -4.58 -0.91 1.33
N GLU A 229 -5.57 -1.02 0.44
CA GLU A 229 -6.14 0.11 -0.29
C GLU A 229 -6.72 1.18 0.66
N SER A 230 -7.37 0.75 1.76
CA SER A 230 -7.95 1.67 2.74
C SER A 230 -6.91 2.64 3.28
N TYR A 231 -5.71 2.14 3.60
CA TYR A 231 -4.61 2.96 4.12
C TYR A 231 -4.02 3.87 3.03
N GLY A 232 -3.74 3.33 1.84
CA GLY A 232 -3.20 4.12 0.73
C GLY A 232 -4.09 5.30 0.40
N LYS A 233 -5.41 5.06 0.28
CA LYS A 233 -6.41 6.09 -0.03
C LYS A 233 -6.66 7.04 1.12
N PHE A 234 -6.82 6.53 2.35
CA PHE A 234 -7.03 7.37 3.52
C PHE A 234 -5.90 8.38 3.73
N ILE A 235 -4.64 7.91 3.70
CA ILE A 235 -3.47 8.76 3.92
C ILE A 235 -3.41 9.86 2.87
N MET A 236 -3.57 9.50 1.60
CA MET A 236 -3.44 10.43 0.48
C MET A 236 -4.58 11.43 0.39
N ASP A 237 -5.83 10.96 0.46
CA ASP A 237 -6.98 11.84 0.28
C ASP A 237 -7.15 12.79 1.46
N TYR A 238 -6.92 12.31 2.69
CA TYR A 238 -6.94 13.16 3.86
C TYR A 238 -5.83 14.23 3.78
N TYR A 239 -4.60 13.84 3.42
CA TYR A 239 -3.49 14.78 3.26
C TYR A 239 -3.79 15.86 2.20
N ILE A 240 -4.25 15.45 1.02
CA ILE A 240 -4.56 16.36 -0.09
C ILE A 240 -5.67 17.34 0.31
N LYS A 241 -6.76 16.83 0.89
CA LYS A 241 -7.89 17.66 1.26
C LYS A 241 -7.51 18.66 2.36
N GLN A 242 -6.75 18.21 3.35
CA GLN A 242 -6.36 19.03 4.48
C GLN A 242 -5.36 20.13 4.12
N ASN A 243 -4.52 19.89 3.12
CA ASN A 243 -3.52 20.84 2.64
C ASN A 243 -3.96 21.59 1.37
N SER A 244 -5.23 21.42 0.94
CA SER A 244 -5.79 22.06 -0.25
C SER A 244 -4.95 21.87 -1.52
N LEU A 245 -4.33 20.70 -1.66
CA LEU A 245 -3.44 20.42 -2.79
C LEU A 245 -4.27 20.18 -4.05
N ASN A 246 -3.96 20.90 -5.13
CA ASN A 246 -4.54 20.65 -6.44
C ASN A 246 -3.72 19.59 -7.19
N ILE A 247 -3.93 18.33 -6.80
CA ILE A 247 -3.32 17.17 -7.45
C ILE A 247 -4.40 16.44 -8.19
N ALA A 248 -4.16 16.17 -9.47
CA ALA A 248 -5.12 15.43 -10.25
C ALA A 248 -5.17 13.97 -9.75
N ILE A 249 -6.32 13.60 -9.21
CA ILE A 249 -6.66 12.24 -8.75
C ILE A 249 -7.00 11.44 -10.00
N TRP A 250 -5.99 11.06 -10.78
CA TRP A 250 -6.13 10.07 -11.85
C TRP A 250 -5.77 8.73 -11.25
#